data_AF-V2X7K2-F1
#
_entry.id   AF-V2X7K2-F1
#
_cell.length_a   1.000
_cell.length_b   1.000
_cell.length_c   1.000
_cell.angle_alpha   90.00
_cell.angle_beta   90.00
_cell.angle_gamma   90.00
#
_symmetry.space_group_name_H-M   'P 1'
#
loop_
_entity.id
_entity.type
_entity.pdbx_description
1 polymer ?
#
loop_
_entity_poly.entity_id
_entity_poly.type
_entity_poly.pdbx_seq_one_letter_code
_entity_poly.pdbx_strand_id
1 'polypeptide(L)'
;MLANTSSSTQQSTDSYKTMKEYSASAIPDLSGHMYPQLTHIWNDPEVLKAMSLDMPIVKFPAEVPEPKFPPLPICKPGESTTLYLAHMKVASAAWSQLEADWLATLEA
;
A
#
# COMPACT_ATOMS: atom_id res chain seq x y z
N MET A 1 14.17 72.59 1.93
CA MET A 1 12.74 72.96 1.78
C MET A 1 11.90 71.95 2.55
N LEU A 2 10.92 72.42 3.32
CA LEU A 2 9.93 71.64 4.08
C LEU A 2 8.81 71.12 3.17
N ALA A 3 8.33 69.90 3.39
CA ALA A 3 6.92 69.54 3.22
C ALA A 3 6.58 68.27 4.02
N ASN A 4 5.69 68.43 4.99
CA ASN A 4 5.08 67.38 5.79
C ASN A 4 3.88 66.76 5.04
N THR A 5 3.55 65.50 5.30
CA THR A 5 2.20 64.88 5.15
C THR A 5 2.29 63.47 5.75
N SER A 6 1.94 63.24 7.02
CA SER A 6 0.62 63.08 7.66
C SER A 6 -0.11 61.76 7.35
N SER A 7 -0.62 61.14 8.44
CA SER A 7 -1.71 60.14 8.52
C SER A 7 -1.32 58.67 8.32
N SER A 8 -1.80 57.67 9.08
CA SER A 8 -2.55 57.55 10.33
C SER A 8 -2.47 56.09 10.77
N THR A 9 -2.57 55.87 12.08
CA THR A 9 -2.55 54.63 12.85
C THR A 9 -3.53 53.55 12.34
N GLN A 10 -3.10 52.27 12.33
CA GLN A 10 -3.88 51.14 12.82
C GLN A 10 -3.00 49.87 12.89
N GLN A 11 -2.26 49.71 14.00
CA GLN A 11 -1.81 48.38 14.40
C GLN A 11 -3.03 47.63 14.96
N SER A 12 -3.60 46.73 14.16
CA SER A 12 -4.62 45.79 14.65
C SER A 12 -4.01 44.98 15.78
N THR A 13 -4.51 45.18 16.99
CA THR A 13 -4.19 44.35 18.15
C THR A 13 -5.06 43.11 18.08
N ASP A 14 -4.83 42.28 17.05
CA ASP A 14 -5.31 40.91 17.09
C ASP A 14 -4.33 40.16 17.98
N SER A 15 -4.75 39.98 19.23
CA SER A 15 -4.12 39.13 20.22
C SER A 15 -4.09 37.70 19.70
N TYR A 16 -3.15 37.39 18.83
CA TYR A 16 -2.82 36.02 18.51
C TYR A 16 -2.31 35.43 19.82
N LYS A 17 -3.08 34.47 20.36
CA LYS A 17 -2.64 33.62 21.45
C LYS A 17 -1.22 33.16 21.12
N THR A 18 -0.26 33.53 21.96
CA THR A 18 1.11 33.04 21.90
C THR A 18 1.04 31.52 21.75
N MET A 19 1.31 31.03 20.54
CA MET A 19 1.41 29.60 20.28
C MET A 19 2.54 29.11 21.18
N LYS A 20 2.25 28.21 22.12
CA LYS A 20 3.30 27.53 22.87
C LYS A 20 4.13 26.78 21.84
N GLU A 21 5.25 27.36 21.49
CA GLU A 21 6.23 26.78 20.59
C GLU A 21 6.84 25.60 21.36
N TYR A 22 6.28 24.42 21.16
CA TYR A 22 6.89 23.19 21.65
C TYR A 22 8.21 23.04 20.91
N SER A 23 9.31 22.90 21.66
CA SER A 23 10.60 22.63 21.05
C SER A 23 10.44 21.46 20.09
N ALA A 24 10.75 21.71 18.82
CA ALA A 24 10.76 20.68 17.80
C ALA A 24 11.76 19.62 18.25
N SER A 25 11.24 18.52 18.79
CA SER A 25 12.07 17.37 19.12
C SER A 25 12.63 16.87 17.80
N ALA A 26 13.94 16.69 17.73
CA ALA A 26 14.57 16.10 16.57
C ALA A 26 13.89 14.75 16.30
N ILE A 27 13.37 14.57 15.08
CA ILE A 27 12.82 13.29 14.67
C ILE A 27 13.95 12.27 14.83
N PRO A 28 13.78 11.22 15.64
CA PRO A 28 14.83 10.24 15.85
C PRO A 28 15.22 9.62 14.51
N ASP A 29 16.52 9.50 14.30
CA ASP A 29 17.07 8.89 13.09
C ASP A 29 16.71 7.40 13.06
N LEU A 30 15.72 7.06 12.23
CA LEU A 30 15.24 5.70 12.06
C LEU A 30 16.18 4.86 11.19
N SER A 31 17.26 5.43 10.63
CA SER A 31 18.16 4.74 9.70
C SER A 31 18.92 3.56 10.33
N GLY A 32 19.03 3.50 11.66
CA GLY A 32 19.69 2.42 12.39
C GLY A 32 18.76 1.43 13.08
N HIS A 33 17.45 1.62 13.02
CA HIS A 33 16.50 0.75 13.70
C HIS A 33 15.91 -0.23 12.70
N MET A 34 16.30 -1.51 12.79
CA MET A 34 15.47 -2.56 12.22
C MET A 34 14.09 -2.41 12.83
N TYR A 35 13.06 -2.28 11.98
CA TYR A 35 11.68 -2.41 12.44
C TYR A 35 11.60 -3.66 13.31
N PRO A 36 10.97 -3.59 14.49
CA PRO A 36 10.75 -4.79 15.28
C PRO A 36 10.18 -5.84 14.35
N GLN A 37 10.85 -6.99 14.28
CA GLN A 37 10.39 -8.09 13.44
C GLN A 37 8.91 -8.28 13.70
N LEU A 38 8.13 -8.34 12.62
CA LEU A 38 6.69 -8.52 12.67
C LEU A 38 6.40 -9.91 13.26
N THR A 39 6.45 -9.99 14.59
CA THR A 39 6.21 -11.18 15.39
C THR A 39 4.72 -11.36 15.63
N HIS A 40 3.94 -10.28 15.47
CA HIS A 40 2.50 -10.31 15.58
C HIS A 40 1.86 -10.54 14.21
N ILE A 41 1.58 -11.81 13.92
CA ILE A 41 0.73 -12.21 12.80
C ILE A 41 -0.70 -11.83 13.18
N TRP A 42 -1.28 -10.84 12.52
CA TRP A 42 -2.68 -10.39 12.71
C TRP A 42 -3.73 -11.39 12.20
N ASN A 43 -3.37 -12.68 12.05
CA ASN A 43 -4.26 -13.73 11.55
C ASN A 43 -4.84 -14.59 12.67
N ASP A 44 -4.61 -14.22 13.94
CA ASP A 44 -5.28 -14.88 15.05
C ASP A 44 -6.79 -14.57 15.00
N PRO A 45 -7.65 -15.58 14.81
CA PRO A 45 -9.10 -15.39 14.74
C PRO A 45 -9.67 -14.77 16.02
N GLU A 46 -9.06 -14.99 17.18
CA GLU A 46 -9.52 -14.42 18.45
C GLU A 46 -9.21 -12.93 18.54
N VAL A 47 -8.01 -12.52 18.11
CA VAL A 47 -7.62 -11.11 18.02
C VAL A 47 -8.52 -10.38 17.01
N LEU A 48 -8.75 -10.98 15.84
CA LEU A 48 -9.64 -10.42 14.83
C LEU A 48 -11.09 -10.31 15.33
N LYS A 49 -11.57 -11.29 16.10
CA LYS A 49 -12.92 -11.29 16.69
C LYS A 49 -13.07 -10.29 17.83
N ALA A 50 -12.04 -10.07 18.64
CA ALA A 50 -12.03 -9.05 19.69
C ALA A 50 -12.00 -7.64 19.08
N MET A 51 -11.21 -7.43 18.02
CA MET A 51 -11.19 -6.17 17.27
C MET A 51 -12.49 -5.91 16.54
N SER A 52 -13.18 -6.95 16.05
CA SER A 52 -14.43 -6.79 15.30
C SER A 52 -15.63 -6.40 16.16
N LEU A 53 -15.61 -6.70 17.47
CA LEU A 53 -16.72 -6.39 18.37
C LEU A 53 -16.91 -4.88 18.56
N ASP A 54 -15.81 -4.13 18.62
CA ASP A 54 -15.78 -2.69 18.86
C ASP A 54 -15.43 -1.86 17.63
N MET A 55 -15.22 -2.48 16.45
CA MET A 55 -14.94 -1.73 15.23
C MET A 55 -16.25 -1.10 14.71
N PRO A 56 -16.43 0.23 14.79
CA PRO A 56 -17.61 0.84 14.21
C PRO A 56 -17.58 0.60 12.70
N ILE A 57 -18.61 -0.06 12.18
CA ILE A 57 -18.86 -0.11 10.74
C ILE A 57 -19.24 1.32 10.34
N VAL A 58 -18.24 2.10 9.93
CA VAL A 58 -18.43 3.43 9.35
C VAL A 58 -19.16 3.23 8.04
N LYS A 59 -20.48 3.36 8.07
CA LYS A 59 -21.29 3.48 6.85
C LYS A 59 -20.99 4.83 6.26
N PHE A 60 -20.20 4.86 5.19
CA PHE A 60 -20.00 6.08 4.42
C PHE A 60 -21.36 6.52 3.88
N PRO A 61 -21.82 7.75 4.18
CA PRO A 61 -23.14 8.22 3.75
C PRO A 61 -23.25 8.49 2.25
N ALA A 62 -22.13 8.38 1.52
CA ALA A 62 -22.07 8.57 0.08
C ALA A 62 -21.53 7.29 -0.59
N GLU A 63 -22.17 6.89 -1.67
CA GLU A 63 -21.68 5.87 -2.58
C GLU A 63 -20.33 6.35 -3.12
N VAL A 64 -19.24 5.70 -2.71
CA VAL A 64 -17.90 6.04 -3.17
C VAL A 64 -17.80 5.54 -4.60
N PRO A 65 -17.71 6.43 -5.62
CA PRO A 65 -17.58 5.98 -6.98
C PRO A 65 -16.29 5.17 -7.11
N GLU A 66 -16.37 4.01 -7.75
CA GLU A 66 -15.18 3.22 -8.03
C GLU A 66 -14.17 4.09 -8.78
N PRO A 67 -12.91 4.12 -8.32
CA PRO A 67 -11.87 4.86 -9.02
C PRO A 67 -11.77 4.38 -10.47
N LYS A 68 -11.99 5.29 -11.41
CA LYS A 68 -11.71 5.04 -12.83
C LYS A 68 -10.21 4.98 -13.01
N PHE A 69 -9.64 3.79 -12.87
CA PHE A 69 -8.24 3.56 -13.18
C PHE A 69 -8.03 3.59 -14.69
N PRO A 70 -6.93 4.20 -15.18
CA PRO A 70 -6.53 4.00 -16.55
C PRO A 70 -6.25 2.51 -16.80
N PRO A 71 -6.49 2.01 -18.02
CA PRO A 71 -6.13 0.64 -18.35
C PRO A 71 -4.64 0.42 -18.08
N LEU A 72 -4.33 -0.68 -17.40
CA LEU A 72 -2.96 -1.05 -17.11
C LEU A 72 -2.20 -1.25 -18.44
N PRO A 73 -0.93 -0.81 -18.52
CA PRO A 73 -0.12 -1.06 -19.70
C PRO A 73 0.00 -2.58 -19.91
N ILE A 74 -0.39 -3.03 -21.10
CA ILE A 74 -0.26 -4.43 -21.49
C ILE A 74 1.24 -4.69 -21.72
N CYS A 75 1.90 -5.34 -20.77
CA CYS A 75 3.25 -5.86 -20.98
C CYS A 75 3.20 -6.95 -22.05
N LYS A 76 3.87 -6.70 -23.18
CA LYS A 76 4.13 -7.74 -24.18
C LYS A 76 5.03 -8.80 -23.53
N PRO A 77 4.79 -10.10 -23.78
CA PRO A 77 5.73 -11.15 -23.40
C PRO A 77 7.12 -10.82 -23.95
N GLY A 78 8.15 -10.91 -23.10
CA GLY A 78 9.53 -10.75 -23.52
C GLY A 78 9.97 -11.95 -24.37
N GLU A 79 11.11 -11.81 -25.07
CA GLU A 79 11.68 -12.90 -25.88
C GLU A 79 11.93 -14.18 -25.06
N SER A 80 12.30 -14.02 -23.78
CA SER A 80 12.47 -15.11 -22.82
C SER A 80 11.18 -15.86 -22.50
N THR A 81 10.02 -15.21 -22.64
CA THR A 81 8.71 -15.84 -22.41
C THR A 81 8.42 -16.92 -23.46
N THR A 82 8.86 -16.74 -24.70
CA THR A 82 8.71 -17.74 -25.76
C THR A 82 9.52 -19.00 -25.46
N LEU A 83 10.78 -18.84 -25.02
CA LEU A 83 11.62 -19.97 -24.61
C LEU A 83 11.03 -20.70 -23.40
N TYR A 84 10.62 -19.95 -22.37
CA TYR A 84 9.96 -20.52 -21.20
C TYR A 84 8.71 -21.33 -21.58
N LEU A 85 7.84 -20.77 -22.43
CA LEU A 85 6.64 -21.46 -22.91
C LEU A 85 6.96 -22.72 -23.72
N ALA A 86 8.00 -22.69 -24.57
CA ALA A 86 8.44 -23.87 -25.32
C ALA A 86 8.92 -25.00 -24.38
N HIS A 87 9.72 -24.66 -23.38
CA HIS A 87 10.19 -25.62 -22.37
C HIS A 87 9.02 -26.21 -21.57
N MET A 88 8.07 -25.38 -21.13
CA MET A 88 6.91 -25.85 -20.37
C MET A 88 6.02 -26.80 -21.18
N LYS A 89 5.84 -26.55 -22.49
CA LYS A 89 5.09 -27.44 -23.38
C LYS A 89 5.74 -28.81 -23.54
N VAL A 90 7.07 -28.86 -23.67
CA VAL A 90 7.81 -30.12 -23.76
C VAL A 90 7.71 -30.88 -22.44
N ALA A 91 7.91 -30.20 -21.31
CA ALA A 91 7.78 -30.81 -20.00
C ALA A 91 6.36 -31.36 -19.77
N SER A 92 5.31 -30.60 -20.08
CA SER A 92 3.93 -31.06 -19.90
C SER A 92 3.59 -32.28 -20.76
N ALA A 93 4.10 -32.33 -22.00
CA ALA A 93 3.90 -33.49 -22.87
C ALA A 93 4.63 -34.73 -22.34
N ALA A 94 5.87 -34.58 -21.86
CA ALA A 94 6.63 -35.67 -21.25
C ALA A 94 5.95 -36.21 -19.98
N TRP A 95 5.43 -35.32 -19.13
CA TRP A 95 4.66 -35.70 -17.94
C TRP A 95 3.38 -36.46 -18.31
N SER A 96 2.63 -35.97 -19.31
CA SER A 96 1.40 -36.63 -19.76
C SER A 96 1.66 -38.03 -20.33
N GLN A 97 2.77 -38.21 -21.06
CA GLN A 97 3.14 -39.51 -21.60
C GLN A 97 3.52 -40.49 -20.49
N LEU A 98 4.29 -40.04 -19.49
CA LEU A 98 4.67 -40.86 -18.35
C LEU A 98 3.45 -41.29 -17.52
N GLU A 99 2.48 -40.40 -17.35
CA GLU A 99 1.22 -40.71 -16.69
C GLU A 99 0.39 -41.72 -17.48
N ALA A 100 0.31 -41.59 -18.81
CA ALA A 100 -0.37 -42.53 -19.68
C ALA A 100 0.28 -43.93 -19.64
N ASP A 101 1.61 -44.00 -19.70
CA ASP A 101 2.37 -45.25 -19.65
C ASP A 101 2.21 -45.95 -18.28
N TRP A 102 2.19 -45.17 -17.20
CA TRP A 102 1.94 -45.67 -15.84
C TRP A 102 0.54 -46.28 -15.73
N LEU A 103 -0.49 -45.58 -16.23
CA LEU A 103 -1.87 -46.08 -16.22
C LEU A 103 -2.03 -47.34 -17.07
N ALA A 104 -1.43 -47.39 -18.27
CA ALA A 104 -1.46 -48.57 -19.13
C ALA A 104 -0.80 -49.80 -18.47
N THR A 105 0.20 -49.61 -17.63
CA THR A 105 0.86 -50.70 -16.89
C THR A 105 0.01 -51.22 -15.74
N LEU A 106 -0.84 -50.39 -15.13
CA LEU A 106 -1.74 -50.79 -14.04
C LEU A 106 -3.02 -51.51 -14.54
N GLU A 107 -3.42 -51.27 -15.79
CA GLU A 107 -4.60 -51.89 -16.40
C GLU A 107 -4.32 -53.23 -17.12
N ALA A 108 -3.05 -53.63 -17.26
CA ALA A 108 -2.61 -54.87 -17.92
C ALA A 108 -2.45 -56.06 -16.97
#